data_AF-A0A1F0UGZ8-F1
#
_entry.id   AF-A0A1F0UGZ8-F1
#
_cell.length_a   1.000
_cell.length_b   1.000
_cell.length_c   1.000
_cell.angle_alpha   90.00
_cell.angle_beta   90.00
_cell.angle_gamma   90.00
#
_symmetry.space_group_name_H-M   'P 1'
#
loop_
_entity.id
_entity.type
_entity.pdbx_description
1 polymer ?
#
loop_
_entity_poly.entity_id
_entity_poly.type
_entity_poly.pdbx_seq_one_letter_code
_entity_poly.pdbx_strand_id
1 'polypeptide(L)'
;MAHFNIIDRIYFAGERSQDRGDRKVSGPGGIMAGLLFPLLILLDKLNKLHLLPFGKQLSVLYVCGSFCALFFGIWRYYVKSGRHERVMNYYRGRATDTPAYNYAYIIGWIIVCVVVTLIIAQCNISLPPRRVL
;
A
#
# COMPACT_ATOMS: atom_id res chain seq x y z
N MET A 1 -17.79 -18.72 -7.08
CA MET A 1 -16.50 -18.82 -6.36
C MET A 1 -16.03 -17.41 -6.01
N ALA A 2 -15.46 -17.18 -4.83
CA ALA A 2 -14.91 -15.87 -4.49
C ALA A 2 -13.69 -15.59 -5.39
N HIS A 3 -13.71 -14.47 -6.11
CA HIS A 3 -12.58 -14.08 -6.96
C HIS A 3 -11.51 -13.40 -6.10
N PHE A 4 -10.37 -14.05 -5.94
CA PHE A 4 -9.21 -13.50 -5.23
C PHE A 4 -8.21 -12.91 -6.22
N ASN A 5 -7.68 -11.74 -5.89
CA ASN A 5 -6.69 -11.03 -6.70
C ASN A 5 -5.31 -11.04 -6.04
N ILE A 6 -4.33 -10.43 -6.73
CA ILE A 6 -2.95 -10.34 -6.24
C ILE A 6 -2.83 -9.55 -4.92
N ILE A 7 -3.69 -8.54 -4.70
CA ILE A 7 -3.72 -7.75 -3.47
C ILE A 7 -4.19 -8.61 -2.29
N ASP A 8 -5.15 -9.50 -2.49
CA ASP A 8 -5.57 -10.46 -1.46
C ASP A 8 -4.44 -11.41 -1.07
N ARG A 9 -3.59 -11.78 -2.04
CA ARG A 9 -2.43 -12.63 -1.79
C ARG A 9 -1.35 -11.89 -0.98
N ILE A 10 -1.12 -10.61 -1.27
CA ILE A 10 -0.21 -9.74 -0.49
C ILE A 10 -0.76 -9.51 0.92
N TYR A 11 -2.06 -9.25 1.04
CA TYR A 11 -2.75 -9.14 2.33
C TYR A 11 -2.57 -10.40 3.16
N PHE A 12 -2.84 -11.57 2.58
CA PHE A 12 -2.64 -12.86 3.26
C PHE A 12 -1.18 -13.04 3.71
N ALA A 13 -0.21 -12.72 2.86
CA ALA A 13 1.20 -12.86 3.20
C ALA A 13 1.58 -11.99 4.42
N GLY A 14 1.03 -10.77 4.50
CA GLY A 14 1.15 -9.91 5.68
C GLY A 14 0.53 -10.53 6.92
N GLU A 15 -0.76 -10.87 6.89
CA GLU A 15 -1.44 -11.50 8.04
C GLU A 15 -0.73 -12.77 8.51
N ARG A 16 -0.22 -13.59 7.58
CA ARG A 16 0.49 -14.82 7.93
C ARG A 16 1.85 -14.55 8.59
N SER A 17 2.55 -13.48 8.22
CA SER A 17 3.77 -13.04 8.91
C SER A 17 3.48 -12.74 10.38
N GLN A 18 2.37 -12.02 10.63
CA GLN A 18 1.92 -11.69 11.99
C GLN A 18 1.50 -12.94 12.78
N ASP A 19 0.72 -13.84 12.19
CA ASP A 19 0.28 -15.09 12.82
C ASP A 19 1.43 -16.02 13.23
N ARG A 20 2.56 -15.99 12.50
CA ARG A 20 3.74 -16.85 12.77
C ARG A 20 4.72 -16.23 13.78
N GLY A 21 4.33 -15.15 14.44
CA GLY A 21 5.13 -14.50 15.48
C GLY A 21 6.09 -13.43 14.98
N ASP A 22 6.23 -13.25 13.66
CA ASP A 22 7.01 -12.16 13.06
C ASP A 22 6.12 -10.91 12.95
N ARG A 23 5.63 -10.42 14.11
CA ARG A 23 4.63 -9.32 14.34
C ARG A 23 4.94 -7.99 13.64
N LYS A 24 5.93 -7.95 12.76
CA LYS A 24 6.43 -6.81 12.01
C LYS A 24 5.49 -6.35 10.90
N VAL A 25 4.72 -7.25 10.28
CA VAL A 25 3.90 -6.94 9.10
C VAL A 25 2.51 -7.53 9.24
N SER A 26 1.49 -6.67 9.27
CA SER A 26 0.06 -7.08 9.17
C SER A 26 -0.39 -7.12 7.71
N GLY A 27 -1.57 -7.65 7.40
CA GLY A 27 -2.11 -7.65 6.04
C GLY A 27 -2.19 -6.25 5.41
N PRO A 28 -2.79 -5.24 6.09
CA PRO A 28 -2.74 -3.87 5.60
C PRO A 28 -1.31 -3.33 5.52
N GLY A 29 -0.45 -3.67 6.48
CA GLY A 29 0.96 -3.30 6.48
C GLY A 29 1.71 -3.82 5.26
N GLY A 30 1.44 -5.07 4.84
CA GLY A 30 2.03 -5.69 3.65
C GLY A 30 1.64 -4.96 2.37
N ILE A 31 0.38 -4.56 2.24
CA ILE A 31 -0.08 -3.73 1.11
C ILE A 31 0.58 -2.34 1.16
N MET A 32 0.66 -1.72 2.33
CA MET A 32 1.26 -0.40 2.50
C MET A 32 2.75 -0.34 2.24
N ALA A 33 3.49 -1.39 2.58
CA ALA A 33 4.95 -1.43 2.44
C ALA A 33 5.41 -1.13 1.01
N GLY A 34 4.68 -1.62 -0.01
CA GLY A 34 4.93 -1.26 -1.40
C GLY A 34 4.45 0.15 -1.74
N LEU A 35 3.24 0.53 -1.32
CA LEU A 35 2.62 1.83 -1.67
C LEU A 35 3.30 3.04 -1.04
N LEU A 36 4.21 2.83 -0.08
CA LEU A 36 4.98 3.89 0.57
C LEU A 36 5.73 4.76 -0.43
N PHE A 37 6.50 4.13 -1.31
CA PHE A 37 7.35 4.81 -2.29
C PHE A 37 6.56 5.66 -3.30
N PRO A 38 5.53 5.13 -4.00
CA PRO A 38 4.80 5.92 -4.98
C PRO A 38 4.00 7.06 -4.33
N LEU A 39 3.47 6.85 -3.13
CA LEU A 39 2.73 7.89 -2.40
C LEU A 39 3.64 9.06 -2.02
N LEU A 40 4.88 8.79 -1.56
CA LEU A 40 5.85 9.83 -1.22
C LEU A 40 6.21 10.70 -2.43
N ILE A 41 6.51 10.08 -3.59
CA ILE A 41 6.82 10.84 -4.81
C ILE A 41 5.62 11.62 -5.31
N LEU A 42 4.41 11.05 -5.24
CA LEU A 42 3.20 11.77 -5.63
C LEU A 42 2.97 13.00 -4.75
N LEU A 43 3.13 12.85 -3.43
CA LEU A 43 2.99 13.96 -2.48
C LEU A 43 4.07 15.03 -2.68
N ASP A 44 5.33 14.65 -2.97
CA ASP A 44 6.40 15.60 -3.31
C ASP A 44 6.07 16.40 -4.58
N LYS A 45 5.57 15.73 -5.63
CA LYS A 45 5.14 16.42 -6.86
C LYS A 45 3.96 17.36 -6.61
N LEU A 46 2.95 16.94 -5.85
CA LEU A 46 1.82 17.79 -5.47
C LEU A 46 2.25 19.01 -4.65
N ASN A 47 3.23 18.84 -3.75
CA ASN A 47 3.82 19.91 -2.97
C ASN A 47 4.56 20.93 -3.86
N LYS A 48 5.40 20.45 -4.80
CA LYS A 48 6.10 21.30 -5.78
C LYS A 48 5.15 22.07 -6.69
N LEU A 49 3.97 21.52 -6.96
CA LEU A 49 2.93 22.15 -7.77
C LEU A 49 2.04 23.13 -6.96
N HIS A 50 2.35 23.39 -5.69
CA HIS A 50 1.56 24.24 -4.79
C HIS A 50 0.07 23.84 -4.70
N LEU A 51 -0.22 22.56 -4.93
CA LEU A 51 -1.57 21.99 -4.83
C LEU A 51 -1.92 21.54 -3.41
N LEU A 52 -0.93 21.49 -2.51
CA LEU A 52 -1.17 21.22 -1.11
C LEU A 52 -1.44 22.54 -0.37
N PRO A 53 -2.56 22.65 0.38
CA PRO A 53 -2.99 23.93 0.97
C PRO A 53 -2.13 24.45 2.12
N PHE A 54 -1.07 23.74 2.54
CA PHE A 54 -0.23 24.14 3.69
C PHE A 54 1.27 24.00 3.41
N GLY A 55 2.09 24.88 4.01
CA GLY A 55 3.54 24.96 3.79
C GLY A 55 4.36 23.75 4.27
N LYS A 56 5.68 23.75 3.99
CA LYS A 56 6.62 22.61 4.17
C LYS A 56 6.55 21.92 5.54
N GLN A 57 6.26 22.63 6.64
CA GLN A 57 6.18 22.03 7.98
C GLN A 57 4.98 21.08 8.16
N LEU A 58 3.90 21.27 7.41
CA LEU A 58 2.70 20.40 7.46
C LEU A 58 2.78 19.24 6.45
N SER A 59 3.79 19.21 5.58
CA SER A 59 4.00 18.14 4.58
C SER A 59 4.13 16.74 5.21
N VAL A 60 4.81 16.64 6.36
CA VAL A 60 4.96 15.39 7.11
C VAL A 60 3.61 14.87 7.61
N LEU A 61 2.71 15.76 8.02
CA LEU A 61 1.36 15.37 8.46
C LEU A 61 0.51 14.86 7.30
N TYR A 62 0.69 15.36 6.08
CA TYR A 62 0.02 14.80 4.90
C TYR A 62 0.47 13.38 4.60
N VAL A 63 1.77 13.15 4.66
CA VAL A 63 2.37 11.82 4.48
C VAL A 63 1.81 10.88 5.55
N CYS A 64 2.00 11.20 6.83
CA CYS A 64 1.53 10.38 7.95
C CYS A 64 0.00 10.18 7.94
N GLY A 65 -0.76 11.24 7.71
CA GLY A 65 -2.22 11.19 7.64
C GLY A 65 -2.72 10.32 6.50
N SER A 66 -2.12 10.42 5.32
CA SER A 66 -2.46 9.59 4.16
C SER A 66 -2.11 8.12 4.42
N PHE A 67 -0.98 7.83 5.05
CA PHE A 67 -0.61 6.48 5.44
C PHE A 67 -1.59 5.88 6.45
N CYS A 68 -1.91 6.62 7.52
CA CYS A 68 -2.88 6.18 8.52
C CYS A 68 -4.25 5.93 7.87
N ALA A 69 -4.73 6.87 7.04
CA ALA A 69 -5.99 6.74 6.34
C ALA A 69 -6.01 5.49 5.43
N LEU A 70 -4.92 5.23 4.70
CA LEU A 70 -4.80 4.05 3.85
C LEU A 70 -4.78 2.75 4.67
N PHE A 71 -4.01 2.71 5.78
CA PHE A 71 -3.96 1.55 6.69
C PHE A 71 -5.35 1.20 7.19
N PHE A 72 -6.02 2.17 7.81
CA PHE A 72 -7.33 1.96 8.42
C PHE A 72 -8.40 1.72 7.35
N GLY A 73 -8.28 2.33 6.18
CA GLY A 73 -9.15 2.08 5.03
C GLY A 73 -9.08 0.63 4.57
N ILE A 74 -7.87 0.10 4.36
CA ILE A 74 -7.64 -1.31 4.00
C ILE A 74 -8.17 -2.22 5.11
N TRP A 75 -7.75 -2.01 6.36
CA TRP A 75 -8.20 -2.80 7.50
C TRP A 75 -9.73 -2.85 7.59
N ARG A 76 -10.39 -1.69 7.55
CA ARG A 76 -11.84 -1.57 7.65
C ARG A 76 -12.54 -2.23 6.47
N TYR A 77 -12.02 -2.09 5.25
CA TYR A 77 -12.56 -2.79 4.08
C TYR A 77 -12.51 -4.31 4.27
N TYR A 78 -11.35 -4.85 4.66
CA TYR A 78 -11.18 -6.30 4.82
C TYR A 78 -12.03 -6.88 5.95
N VAL A 79 -12.12 -6.18 7.08
CA VAL A 79 -12.92 -6.62 8.24
C VAL A 79 -14.42 -6.47 7.95
N LYS A 80 -14.90 -5.27 7.58
CA LYS A 80 -16.35 -5.03 7.43
C LYS A 80 -17.00 -5.81 6.30
N SER A 81 -16.25 -6.13 5.25
CA SER A 81 -16.78 -6.92 4.13
C SER A 81 -16.67 -8.45 4.34
N GLY A 82 -16.13 -8.89 5.49
CA GLY A 82 -15.79 -10.30 5.75
C GLY A 82 -14.71 -10.84 4.80
N ARG A 83 -14.02 -9.97 4.06
CA ARG A 83 -13.00 -10.37 3.08
C ARG A 83 -11.76 -10.95 3.77
N HIS A 84 -11.42 -10.46 4.97
CA HIS A 84 -10.36 -11.03 5.79
C HIS A 84 -10.53 -12.55 5.95
N GLU A 85 -11.66 -12.99 6.50
CA GLU A 85 -11.92 -14.42 6.74
C GLU A 85 -11.90 -15.22 5.44
N ARG A 86 -12.53 -14.72 4.37
CA ARG A 86 -12.52 -15.39 3.06
C ARG A 86 -11.10 -15.58 2.52
N VAL A 87 -10.25 -14.56 2.61
CA VAL A 87 -8.85 -14.61 2.15
C VAL A 87 -8.03 -15.56 3.00
N MET A 88 -8.15 -15.47 4.33
CA MET A 88 -7.43 -16.34 5.25
C MET A 88 -7.81 -17.81 5.06
N ASN A 89 -9.10 -18.12 4.97
CA ASN A 89 -9.59 -19.48 4.76
C ASN A 89 -9.21 -20.04 3.39
N TYR A 90 -9.10 -19.19 2.37
CA TYR A 90 -8.73 -19.64 1.03
C TYR A 90 -7.25 -20.07 0.96
N TYR A 91 -6.33 -19.25 1.47
CA TYR A 91 -4.89 -19.47 1.29
C TYR A 91 -4.23 -20.30 2.40
N ARG A 92 -4.78 -20.31 3.62
CA ARG A 92 -4.17 -21.02 4.76
C ARG A 92 -4.11 -22.52 4.53
N GLY A 93 -2.98 -23.14 4.86
CA GLY A 93 -2.77 -24.59 4.72
C GLY A 93 -2.57 -25.09 3.27
N ARG A 94 -2.62 -24.21 2.26
CA ARG A 94 -2.25 -24.57 0.89
C ARG A 94 -0.73 -24.69 0.74
N ALA A 95 -0.27 -25.33 -0.33
CA ALA A 95 1.16 -25.44 -0.67
C ALA A 95 1.87 -24.06 -0.77
N THR A 96 1.13 -23.00 -1.08
CA THR A 96 1.63 -21.62 -1.13
C THR A 96 1.74 -20.92 0.24
N ASP A 97 1.26 -21.53 1.32
CA ASP A 97 1.34 -21.04 2.70
C ASP A 97 2.69 -21.43 3.35
N THR A 98 3.79 -21.05 2.72
CA THR A 98 5.15 -21.21 3.25
C THR A 98 5.79 -19.84 3.48
N PRO A 99 6.73 -19.70 4.45
CA PRO A 99 7.36 -18.41 4.74
C PRO A 99 8.03 -17.83 3.49
N ALA A 100 8.78 -18.66 2.76
CA ALA A 100 9.49 -18.26 1.55
C ALA A 100 8.55 -17.68 0.49
N TYR A 101 7.41 -18.32 0.22
CA TYR A 101 6.43 -17.80 -0.72
C TYR A 101 5.80 -16.49 -0.23
N ASN A 102 5.45 -16.39 1.06
CA ASN A 102 4.85 -15.17 1.60
C ASN A 102 5.82 -13.98 1.52
N TYR A 103 7.10 -14.17 1.85
CA TYR A 103 8.13 -13.14 1.66
C TYR A 103 8.34 -12.79 0.19
N ALA A 104 8.35 -13.77 -0.72
CA ALA A 104 8.47 -13.50 -2.16
C ALA A 104 7.34 -12.59 -2.67
N TYR A 105 6.09 -12.79 -2.21
CA TYR A 105 4.98 -11.90 -2.58
C TYR A 105 5.12 -10.49 -1.99
N ILE A 106 5.58 -10.35 -0.74
CA ILE A 106 5.80 -9.04 -0.12
C ILE A 106 6.94 -8.29 -0.82
N ILE A 107 8.07 -8.96 -1.05
CA ILE A 107 9.24 -8.36 -1.72
C ILE A 107 8.91 -8.03 -3.17
N GLY A 108 8.24 -8.94 -3.89
CA GLY A 108 7.80 -8.71 -5.26
C GLY A 108 6.85 -7.51 -5.36
N TRP A 109 5.94 -7.35 -4.40
CA TRP A 109 5.07 -6.18 -4.30
C TRP A 109 5.87 -4.88 -4.13
N ILE A 110 6.84 -4.86 -3.22
CA ILE A 110 7.72 -3.71 -3.01
C ILE A 110 8.46 -3.35 -4.31
N ILE A 111 9.03 -4.34 -5.01
CA ILE A 111 9.74 -4.12 -6.28
C ILE A 111 8.81 -3.51 -7.33
N VAL A 112 7.60 -4.05 -7.51
CA VAL A 112 6.61 -3.51 -8.45
C VAL A 112 6.29 -2.05 -8.12
N CYS A 113 6.06 -1.73 -6.84
CA CYS A 113 5.78 -0.35 -6.44
C CYS A 113 6.98 0.58 -6.61
N VAL A 114 8.21 0.11 -6.42
CA VAL A 114 9.43 0.88 -6.72
C VAL A 114 9.52 1.18 -8.21
N VAL A 115 9.26 0.21 -9.09
CA VAL A 115 9.21 0.46 -10.54
C VAL A 115 8.15 1.50 -10.89
N VAL A 116 6.95 1.39 -10.32
CA VAL A 116 5.89 2.40 -10.49
C VAL A 116 6.34 3.78 -10.00
N THR A 117 7.08 3.83 -8.89
CA THR A 117 7.63 5.07 -8.34
C THR A 117 8.62 5.73 -9.30
N LEU A 118 9.52 4.94 -9.90
CA LEU A 118 10.47 5.42 -10.92
C LEU A 118 9.73 5.98 -12.14
N ILE A 119 8.67 5.31 -12.59
CA ILE A 119 7.82 5.79 -13.69
C ILE A 119 7.17 7.13 -13.30
N ILE A 120 6.53 7.22 -12.13
CA ILE A 120 5.90 8.47 -11.65
C ILE A 120 6.94 9.59 -11.54
N ALA A 121 8.15 9.27 -11.05
CA ALA A 121 9.23 10.24 -10.92
C ALA A 121 9.64 10.81 -12.29
N GLN A 122 9.74 9.97 -13.32
CA GLN A 122 10.07 10.36 -14.70
C GLN A 122 8.91 11.06 -15.43
N CYS A 123 7.66 10.78 -15.08
CA CYS A 123 6.52 11.49 -15.64
C CYS A 123 6.52 12.96 -15.18
N ASN A 124 6.79 13.89 -16.10
CA ASN A 124 6.52 15.30 -15.86
C ASN A 124 5.00 15.48 -15.76
N ILE A 125 4.51 15.70 -14.55
CA ILE A 125 3.11 16.09 -14.34
C ILE A 125 3.01 17.56 -14.75
N SER A 126 2.82 17.81 -16.04
CA SER A 126 2.46 19.12 -16.56
C SER A 126 0.99 19.37 -16.23
N LEU A 127 0.72 20.03 -15.11
CA LEU A 127 -0.61 20.60 -14.92
C LEU A 127 -0.72 21.87 -15.76
N PRO A 128 -1.89 22.15 -16.37
CA PRO A 128 -2.10 23.44 -17.00
C PRO A 128 -1.83 24.54 -15.98
N PRO A 129 -1.12 25.63 -16.36
CA PRO A 129 -0.81 26.71 -15.45
C PRO A 129 -2.09 27.18 -14.78
N ARG A 130 -2.05 27.27 -13.45
CA ARG A 130 -3.14 27.79 -12.62
C ARG A 130 -3.51 29.14 -13.23
N ARG A 131 -4.62 29.21 -13.97
CA ARG A 131 -5.19 30.51 -14.34
C ARG A 131 -5.55 31.16 -13.02
N VAL A 132 -4.79 32.19 -12.69
CA VAL A 132 -5.07 33.10 -11.58
C VAL A 132 -6.51 33.57 -11.78
N LEU A 133 -7.39 33.15 -10.88
CA LEU A 133 -8.71 33.73 -10.66
C LEU A 133 -8.59 34.66 -9.46
#